data_AF-A0A930FDU3-F1
#
_entry.id   AF-A0A930FDU3-F1
#
_cell.length_a   1.000
_cell.length_b   1.000
_cell.length_c   1.000
_cell.angle_alpha   90.00
_cell.angle_beta   90.00
_cell.angle_gamma   90.00
#
_symmetry.space_group_name_H-M   'P 1'
#
loop_
_entity.id
_entity.type
_entity.pdbx_description
1 polymer ?
#
loop_
_entity_poly.entity_id
_entity_poly.type
_entity_poly.pdbx_seq_one_letter_code
_entity_poly.pdbx_strand_id
1 'polypeptide(L)'
;LNELYLSHACLYEGDYSYDGFKWIDADNNVQSVYSFYRNSKDEYLVCVLNLSNTTYENFELEMPQSGYYKEILNSDDQIYGGNGMVHPRAIRTSKKSGKNLLKMNLAPFAAVWFVAKKNRGKK
;
A
#
# COMPACT_ATOMS: atom_id res chain seq x y z
N LEU A 1 6.52 12.67 7.95
CA LEU A 1 5.51 12.72 6.87
C LEU A 1 5.95 13.59 5.69
N ASN A 2 6.26 14.88 5.89
CA ASN A 2 6.67 15.78 4.81
C ASN A 2 7.87 15.28 4.00
N GLU A 3 8.87 14.71 4.68
CA GLU A 3 10.04 14.11 4.01
C GLU A 3 9.64 12.98 3.06
N LEU A 4 8.70 12.11 3.46
CA LEU A 4 8.20 11.03 2.63
C LEU A 4 7.44 11.56 1.41
N TYR A 5 6.61 12.59 1.60
CA TYR A 5 5.91 13.25 0.50
C TYR A 5 6.87 13.80 -0.56
N LEU A 6 7.93 14.48 -0.13
CA LEU A 6 8.92 15.06 -1.03
C LEU A 6 9.88 14.02 -1.62
N SER A 7 10.06 12.86 -0.97
CA SER A 7 10.97 11.80 -1.43
C SER A 7 10.35 10.88 -2.49
N HIS A 8 9.02 10.87 -2.62
CA HIS A 8 8.30 9.96 -3.51
C HIS A 8 7.46 10.73 -4.52
N ALA A 9 7.98 10.86 -5.75
CA ALA A 9 7.39 11.63 -6.84
C ALA A 9 5.93 11.26 -7.16
N CYS A 10 5.58 9.99 -6.98
CA CYS A 10 4.22 9.48 -7.17
C CYS A 10 3.16 10.13 -6.27
N LEU A 11 3.56 10.77 -5.18
CA LEU A 11 2.66 11.50 -4.27
C LEU A 11 2.30 12.90 -4.76
N TYR A 12 2.97 13.44 -5.78
CA TYR A 12 2.72 14.81 -6.26
C TYR A 12 2.75 14.99 -7.79
N GLU A 13 3.61 14.27 -8.54
CA GLU A 13 3.72 14.47 -10.01
C GLU A 13 2.45 14.12 -10.77
N GLY A 14 1.68 13.15 -10.27
CA GLY A 14 0.50 12.59 -10.94
C GLY A 14 -0.84 13.19 -10.50
N ASP A 15 -0.86 14.22 -9.64
CA ASP A 15 -2.11 14.70 -8.99
C ASP A 15 -3.19 15.16 -9.99
N TYR A 16 -2.79 15.66 -11.16
CA TYR A 16 -3.71 16.15 -12.20
C TYR A 16 -3.85 15.17 -13.38
N SER A 17 -3.41 13.91 -13.23
CA SER A 17 -3.49 12.88 -14.26
C SER A 17 -4.30 11.68 -13.79
N TYR A 18 -5.14 11.13 -14.67
CA TYR A 18 -5.85 9.87 -14.43
C TYR A 18 -4.89 8.70 -14.15
N ASP A 19 -3.67 8.76 -14.69
CA ASP A 19 -2.66 7.71 -14.48
C ASP A 19 -1.97 7.80 -13.11
N GLY A 20 -2.13 8.92 -12.39
CA GLY A 20 -1.47 9.18 -11.11
C GLY A 20 -2.14 8.52 -9.91
N PHE A 21 -3.40 8.11 -10.05
CA PHE A 21 -4.22 7.49 -9.01
C PHE A 21 -5.06 6.34 -9.58
N LYS A 22 -5.16 5.24 -8.85
CA LYS A 22 -6.11 4.17 -9.18
C LYS A 22 -6.59 3.45 -7.94
N TRP A 23 -7.90 3.24 -7.82
CA TRP A 23 -8.47 2.36 -6.79
C TRP A 23 -8.02 0.91 -6.99
N ILE A 24 -7.72 0.25 -5.87
CA ILE A 24 -7.52 -1.20 -5.80
C ILE A 24 -8.84 -1.82 -5.36
N ASP A 25 -9.33 -1.35 -4.21
CA ASP A 25 -10.61 -1.72 -3.63
C ASP A 25 -11.18 -0.50 -2.90
N ALA A 26 -12.31 -0.01 -3.41
CA ALA A 26 -13.07 1.10 -2.84
C ALA A 26 -14.43 0.64 -2.28
N ASP A 27 -14.77 -0.63 -2.47
CA ASP A 27 -16.10 -1.19 -2.20
C ASP A 27 -16.09 -2.11 -0.95
N ASN A 28 -14.95 -2.29 -0.28
CA ASN A 28 -14.86 -3.06 0.97
C ASN A 28 -15.42 -2.30 2.19
N ASN A 29 -16.70 -1.94 2.09
CA ASN A 29 -17.45 -1.25 3.13
C ASN A 29 -17.65 -2.10 4.38
N VAL A 30 -17.72 -3.43 4.23
CA VAL A 30 -17.90 -4.38 5.35
C VAL A 30 -16.73 -4.30 6.33
N GLN A 31 -15.50 -4.17 5.84
CA GLN A 31 -14.31 -4.02 6.68
C GLN A 31 -13.92 -2.56 6.91
N SER A 32 -14.57 -1.60 6.23
CA SER A 32 -14.17 -0.19 6.20
C SER A 32 -12.70 -0.02 5.80
N VAL A 33 -12.27 -0.77 4.80
CA VAL A 33 -10.91 -0.75 4.26
C VAL A 33 -10.92 -0.13 2.87
N TYR A 34 -10.06 0.86 2.65
CA TYR A 34 -9.85 1.46 1.34
C TYR A 34 -8.42 1.21 0.87
N SER A 35 -8.24 0.96 -0.42
CA SER A 35 -6.90 0.77 -0.97
C SER A 35 -6.76 1.34 -2.37
N PHE A 36 -5.64 1.98 -2.65
CA PHE A 36 -5.36 2.64 -3.92
C PHE A 36 -3.85 2.68 -4.22
N TYR A 37 -3.53 2.91 -5.49
CA TYR A 37 -2.17 3.21 -5.93
C TYR A 37 -1.98 4.69 -6.21
N ARG A 38 -0.76 5.17 -5.92
CA ARG A 38 -0.20 6.42 -6.44
C ARG A 38 0.94 6.09 -7.37
N ASN A 39 1.01 6.75 -8.52
CA ASN A 39 1.87 6.30 -9.62
C ASN A 39 2.71 7.45 -10.18
N SER A 40 3.99 7.16 -10.46
CA SER A 40 4.93 8.05 -11.16
C SER A 40 5.60 7.31 -12.32
N LYS A 41 6.61 7.89 -12.95
CA LYS A 41 7.36 7.21 -14.01
C LYS A 41 8.09 5.94 -13.53
N ASP A 42 8.74 5.98 -12.36
CA ASP A 42 9.71 4.95 -11.95
C ASP A 42 9.23 4.05 -10.81
N GLU A 43 8.31 4.54 -9.99
CA GLU A 43 7.76 3.82 -8.85
C GLU A 43 6.25 3.99 -8.76
N TYR A 44 5.64 3.11 -7.98
CA TYR A 44 4.27 3.29 -7.50
C TYR A 44 4.20 2.96 -6.01
N LEU A 45 3.30 3.66 -5.32
CA LEU A 45 2.95 3.40 -3.94
C LEU A 45 1.59 2.77 -3.84
N VAL A 46 1.42 1.95 -2.82
CA VAL A 46 0.17 1.33 -2.42
C VAL A 46 -0.21 1.93 -1.09
N CYS A 47 -1.39 2.51 -0.98
CA CYS A 47 -1.97 2.91 0.29
C CYS A 47 -3.08 1.92 0.65
N VAL A 48 -3.08 1.48 1.91
CA VAL A 48 -4.19 0.73 2.51
C VAL A 48 -4.59 1.44 3.79
N LEU A 49 -5.86 1.79 3.90
CA LEU A 49 -6.46 2.49 5.03
C LEU A 49 -7.42 1.53 5.72
N ASN A 50 -7.18 1.24 6.99
CA ASN A 50 -8.17 0.61 7.85
C ASN A 50 -8.86 1.70 8.68
N LEU A 51 -10.12 2.00 8.35
CA LEU A 51 -10.89 3.04 9.02
C LEU A 51 -11.82 2.48 10.12
N SER A 52 -11.63 1.21 10.48
CA SER A 52 -12.36 0.54 11.56
C SER A 52 -11.52 0.44 12.84
N ASN A 53 -12.19 0.11 13.94
CA ASN A 53 -11.55 -0.27 15.21
C ASN A 53 -11.07 -1.73 15.24
N THR A 54 -11.21 -2.47 14.14
CA THR A 54 -10.90 -3.90 14.06
C THR A 54 -9.51 -4.10 13.48
N THR A 55 -8.70 -4.92 14.14
CA THR A 55 -7.45 -5.43 13.59
C THR A 55 -7.73 -6.52 12.56
N TYR A 56 -7.11 -6.45 11.38
CA TYR A 56 -7.19 -7.51 10.37
C TYR A 56 -5.84 -8.20 10.21
N GLU A 57 -5.73 -9.43 10.71
CA GLU A 57 -4.57 -10.28 10.47
C GLU A 57 -4.68 -10.99 9.12
N ASN A 58 -3.54 -11.17 8.44
CA ASN A 58 -3.47 -11.87 7.16
C ASN A 58 -4.45 -11.32 6.09
N PHE A 59 -4.71 -10.02 6.12
CA PHE A 59 -5.54 -9.34 5.13
C PHE A 59 -4.95 -9.55 3.74
N GLU A 60 -5.74 -10.09 2.82
CA GLU A 60 -5.34 -10.37 1.43
C GLU A 60 -5.82 -9.24 0.51
N LEU A 61 -4.87 -8.58 -0.17
CA LEU A 61 -5.16 -7.58 -1.19
C LEU A 61 -4.69 -8.07 -2.56
N GLU A 62 -5.55 -7.98 -3.58
CA GLU A 62 -5.15 -8.31 -4.95
C GLU A 62 -4.32 -7.18 -5.57
N MET A 63 -3.13 -7.53 -6.04
CA MET A 63 -2.19 -6.60 -6.66
C MET A 63 -2.17 -6.78 -8.19
N PRO A 64 -2.10 -5.69 -8.96
CA PRO A 64 -2.01 -5.76 -10.41
C PRO A 64 -0.65 -6.32 -10.86
N GLN A 65 0.39 -6.19 -10.03
CA GLN A 65 1.73 -6.67 -10.33
C GLN A 65 2.27 -7.55 -9.20
N SER A 66 2.87 -8.68 -9.59
CA SER A 66 3.65 -9.49 -8.67
C SER A 66 4.95 -8.77 -8.29
N GLY A 67 5.33 -8.81 -7.01
CA GLY A 67 6.58 -8.18 -6.59
C GLY A 67 6.81 -8.19 -5.10
N TYR A 68 7.78 -7.38 -4.69
CA TYR A 68 8.10 -7.07 -3.31
C TYR A 68 7.64 -5.65 -2.99
N TYR A 69 6.96 -5.51 -1.87
CA TYR A 69 6.35 -4.28 -1.39
C TYR A 69 7.00 -3.93 -0.06
N LYS A 70 7.75 -2.84 -0.03
CA LYS A 70 8.44 -2.38 1.18
C LYS A 70 7.58 -1.35 1.88
N GLU A 71 7.28 -1.56 3.16
CA GLU A 71 6.62 -0.55 3.99
C GLU A 71 7.50 0.69 4.11
N ILE A 72 6.93 1.86 3.84
CA ILE A 72 7.62 3.16 3.93
C ILE A 72 6.96 4.10 4.93
N LEU A 73 5.69 3.86 5.25
CA LEU A 73 4.95 4.55 6.31
C LEU A 73 3.93 3.59 6.89
N ASN A 74 3.81 3.60 8.21
CA ASN A 74 2.74 2.96 8.92
C ASN A 74 2.35 3.87 10.08
N SER A 75 1.12 4.36 10.10
CA SER A 75 0.68 5.27 11.16
C SER A 75 0.53 4.58 12.52
N ASP A 76 0.51 3.25 12.56
CA ASP A 76 0.54 2.47 13.81
C ASP A 76 1.97 2.18 14.30
N ASP A 77 3.02 2.68 13.63
CA ASP A 77 4.38 2.58 14.15
C ASP A 77 4.49 3.28 15.52
N GLN A 78 5.24 2.67 16.44
CA GLN A 78 5.43 3.16 17.81
C GLN A 78 6.08 4.55 17.84
N ILE A 79 6.87 4.90 16.83
CA ILE A 79 7.46 6.25 16.71
C ILE A 79 6.39 7.34 16.53
N TYR A 80 5.19 6.98 16.09
CA TYR A 80 4.04 7.87 15.94
C TYR A 80 3.00 7.68 17.06
N GLY A 81 3.30 6.85 18.06
CA GLY A 81 2.39 6.56 19.17
C GLY A 81 1.40 5.42 18.91
N GLY A 82 1.60 4.63 17.84
CA GLY A 82 0.81 3.42 17.58
C GLY A 82 1.30 2.19 18.34
N ASN A 83 0.73 1.03 18.03
CA ASN A 83 0.97 -0.23 18.73
C ASN A 83 2.12 -1.06 18.13
N GLY A 84 2.65 -0.68 16.97
CA GLY A 84 3.81 -1.30 16.34
C GLY A 84 3.48 -2.47 15.41
N MET A 85 2.28 -2.51 14.81
CA MET A 85 1.93 -3.52 13.80
C MET A 85 2.56 -3.18 12.44
N VAL A 86 3.88 -3.26 12.37
CA VAL A 86 4.70 -2.88 11.21
C VAL A 86 5.23 -4.07 10.43
N HIS A 87 5.61 -3.85 9.17
CA HIS A 87 6.26 -4.85 8.30
C HIS A 87 7.73 -4.48 8.06
N PRO A 88 8.67 -4.92 8.91
CA PRO A 88 10.08 -4.50 8.84
C PRO A 88 10.82 -5.04 7.61
N ARG A 89 10.28 -6.08 6.96
CA ARG A 89 10.80 -6.65 5.71
C ARG A 89 9.79 -6.45 4.61
N ALA A 90 10.28 -6.29 3.38
CA ALA A 90 9.41 -6.23 2.21
C ALA A 90 8.56 -7.52 2.12
N ILE A 91 7.24 -7.34 2.00
CA ILE A 91 6.28 -8.42 1.83
C ILE A 91 6.15 -8.76 0.34
N ARG A 92 6.00 -10.04 0.03
CA ARG A 92 5.97 -10.54 -1.35
C ARG A 92 4.56 -10.98 -1.71
N THR A 93 4.12 -10.67 -2.93
CA THR A 93 2.90 -11.25 -3.47
C THR A 93 3.05 -12.76 -3.67
N SER A 94 2.01 -13.51 -3.33
CA SER A 94 1.85 -14.92 -3.70
C SER A 94 0.91 -15.04 -4.91
N LYS A 95 1.04 -16.11 -5.71
CA LYS A 95 0.14 -16.37 -6.84
C LYS A 95 -0.89 -17.41 -6.43
N LYS A 96 -2.17 -17.07 -6.52
CA LYS A 96 -3.30 -17.98 -6.20
C LYS A 96 -4.41 -17.77 -7.21
N SER A 97 -4.82 -18.85 -7.90
CA SER A 97 -5.87 -18.82 -8.93
C SER A 97 -5.67 -17.71 -9.98
N GLY A 98 -4.44 -17.50 -10.43
CA GLY A 98 -4.09 -16.47 -11.42
C GLY A 98 -3.91 -15.04 -10.88
N LYS A 99 -4.32 -14.78 -9.63
CA LYS A 99 -4.21 -13.47 -8.96
C LYS A 99 -2.91 -13.34 -8.19
N ASN A 100 -2.38 -12.11 -8.10
CA ASN A 100 -1.25 -11.80 -7.22
C ASN A 100 -1.82 -11.27 -5.89
N LEU A 101 -1.63 -11.99 -4.80
CA LEU A 101 -2.18 -11.62 -3.49
C LEU A 101 -1.06 -11.17 -2.56
N LEU A 102 -1.20 -9.96 -2.02
CA LEU A 102 -0.35 -9.43 -0.97
C LEU A 102 -1.01 -9.64 0.39
N LYS A 103 -0.30 -10.32 1.30
CA LYS A 103 -0.76 -10.55 2.68
C LYS A 103 -0.10 -9.55 3.61
N MET A 104 -0.90 -8.88 4.44
CA MET A 104 -0.43 -7.92 5.43
C MET A 104 -1.33 -7.93 6.67
N ASN A 105 -0.81 -7.44 7.79
CA ASN A 105 -1.63 -7.14 8.96
C ASN A 105 -2.03 -5.67 8.93
N LEU A 106 -3.28 -5.36 9.26
CA LEU A 106 -3.78 -3.98 9.33
C LEU A 106 -4.17 -3.66 10.77
N ALA A 107 -3.46 -2.72 11.37
CA ALA A 107 -3.83 -2.12 12.64
C ALA A 107 -5.16 -1.36 12.52
N PRO A 108 -5.92 -1.20 13.62
CA PRO A 108 -7.12 -0.38 13.64
C PRO A 108 -6.77 1.10 13.41
N PHE A 109 -7.64 1.84 12.72
CA PHE A 109 -7.48 3.27 12.43
C PHE A 109 -6.11 3.65 11.84
N ALA A 110 -5.54 2.78 11.00
CA ALA A 110 -4.19 2.95 10.48
C ALA A 110 -4.13 3.11 8.97
N ALA A 111 -3.15 3.88 8.52
CA ALA A 111 -2.73 3.98 7.14
C ALA A 111 -1.35 3.33 6.96
N VAL A 112 -1.26 2.38 6.04
CA VAL A 112 0.01 1.75 5.64
C VAL A 112 0.30 2.06 4.18
N TRP A 113 1.54 2.47 3.92
CA TRP A 113 2.05 2.76 2.59
C TRP A 113 3.20 1.82 2.23
N PHE A 114 3.08 1.19 1.07
CA PHE A 114 4.13 0.34 0.51
C PHE A 114 4.68 0.95 -0.78
N VAL A 115 6.00 0.89 -0.97
CA VAL A 115 6.65 1.16 -2.25
C VAL A 115 6.96 -0.12 -3.01
N ALA A 116 6.72 -0.08 -4.31
CA ALA A 116 7.17 -1.11 -5.25
C ALA A 116 7.81 -0.46 -6.47
N LYS A 117 8.92 -1.06 -6.92
CA LYS A 117 9.57 -0.65 -8.16
C LYS A 117 8.79 -1.21 -9.34
N LYS A 118 8.59 -0.40 -10.38
CA LYS A 118 8.04 -0.90 -11.63
C LYS A 118 9.04 -1.89 -12.24
N ASN A 119 8.55 -3.07 -12.60
CA ASN A 119 9.32 -3.96 -13.47
C ASN A 119 9.44 -3.28 -14.84
N ARG A 120 10.57 -2.59 -15.06
CA ARG A 120 10.99 -2.22 -16.42
C ARG A 120 11.25 -3.55 -17.13
N GLY A 121 10.25 -4.04 -17.85
CA GLY A 121 10.44 -5.20 -18.72
C GLY A 121 11.71 -4.98 -19.53
N LYS A 122 12.60 -5.99 -19.57
CA LYS A 122 13.68 -5.99 -20.54
C LYS A 122 13.00 -5.86 -21.90
N LYS A 123 13.08 -4.68 -22.52
CA LYS A 123 12.81 -4.51 -23.95
C LYS A 123 13.80 -5.36 -24.73
#